data_AF-A0A2E9WJH5-F1
#
_entry.id   AF-A0A2E9WJH5-F1
#
_cell.length_a   1.000
_cell.length_b   1.000
_cell.length_c   1.000
_cell.angle_alpha   90.00
_cell.angle_beta   90.00
_cell.angle_gamma   90.00
#
_symmetry.space_group_name_H-M   'P 1'
#
loop_
_entity.id
_entity.type
_entity.pdbx_description
1 polymer ?
#
loop_
_entity_poly.entity_id
_entity_poly.type
_entity_poly.pdbx_seq_one_letter_code
_entity_poly.pdbx_strand_id
1 'polypeptide(L)'
;MKIINLISGPRNLSTALMYSFSQRPDTKVIDEPFYAHYLYTTGIDHPGRKETLMSMSTDINKVLDNIFNNNNCEILFLKNMAHHHQQMDLDFLENMTNLFLVRNPKQLIASFAQVISSPKMQ
;
A
#
# COMPACT_ATOMS: atom_id res chain seq x y z
N MET A 1 7.34 -18.77 -3.47
CA MET A 1 6.26 -17.82 -3.14
C MET A 1 6.23 -16.73 -4.22
N LYS A 2 5.05 -16.35 -4.69
CA LYS A 2 4.85 -15.21 -5.60
C LYS A 2 4.40 -13.98 -4.81
N ILE A 3 5.05 -12.84 -5.03
CA ILE A 3 4.66 -11.57 -4.40
C ILE A 3 3.91 -10.73 -5.44
N ILE A 4 2.68 -10.32 -5.13
CA ILE A 4 1.88 -9.40 -5.94
C ILE A 4 1.84 -8.06 -5.21
N ASN A 5 2.39 -7.03 -5.82
CA ASN A 5 2.37 -5.67 -5.29
C ASN A 5 1.31 -4.84 -6.01
N LEU A 6 0.15 -4.67 -5.38
CA LEU A 6 -0.91 -3.80 -5.88
C LEU A 6 -0.57 -2.34 -5.58
N ILE A 7 -0.34 -1.56 -6.62
CA ILE A 7 -0.09 -0.12 -6.54
C ILE A 7 -1.32 0.61 -7.04
N SER A 8 -1.90 1.46 -6.19
CA SER A 8 -3.13 2.17 -6.49
C SER A 8 -3.12 3.62 -6.02
N GLY A 9 -3.92 4.46 -6.67
CA GLY A 9 -4.33 5.74 -6.08
C GLY A 9 -5.42 5.55 -5.00
N PRO A 10 -5.73 6.60 -4.22
CA PRO A 10 -6.86 6.58 -3.30
C PRO A 10 -8.18 6.37 -4.06
N ARG A 11 -9.20 5.83 -3.37
CA ARG A 11 -10.58 5.65 -3.89
C ARG A 11 -10.71 4.77 -5.14
N ASN A 12 -9.85 3.75 -5.25
CA ASN A 12 -9.77 2.90 -6.43
C ASN A 12 -10.02 1.40 -6.14
N LEU A 13 -10.90 1.08 -5.17
CA LEU A 13 -11.32 -0.30 -4.86
C LEU A 13 -10.20 -1.27 -4.45
N SER A 14 -8.98 -0.79 -4.21
CA SER A 14 -7.83 -1.59 -3.79
C SER A 14 -8.11 -2.43 -2.54
N THR A 15 -8.89 -1.89 -1.59
CA THR A 15 -9.29 -2.61 -0.37
C THR A 15 -10.24 -3.77 -0.68
N ALA A 16 -11.19 -3.58 -1.61
CA ALA A 16 -12.08 -4.66 -2.04
C ALA A 16 -11.30 -5.77 -2.74
N LEU A 17 -10.31 -5.41 -3.57
CA LEU A 17 -9.43 -6.38 -4.21
C LEU A 17 -8.58 -7.14 -3.18
N MET A 18 -8.01 -6.44 -2.18
CA MET A 18 -7.30 -7.07 -1.07
C MET A 18 -8.18 -8.10 -0.34
N TYR A 19 -9.42 -7.75 0.01
CA TYR A 19 -10.34 -8.70 0.64
C TYR A 19 -10.66 -9.90 -0.25
N SER A 20 -10.77 -9.71 -1.57
CA SER A 20 -10.95 -10.85 -2.49
C SER A 20 -9.76 -11.81 -2.47
N PHE A 21 -8.52 -11.30 -2.37
CA PHE A 21 -7.32 -12.14 -2.25
C PHE A 21 -7.23 -12.80 -0.87
N SER A 22 -7.65 -12.12 0.20
CA SER A 22 -7.61 -12.66 1.55
C SER A 22 -8.56 -13.85 1.78
N GLN A 23 -9.56 -14.04 0.92
CA GLN A 23 -10.46 -15.20 0.98
C GLN A 23 -9.88 -16.46 0.34
N ARG A 24 -8.73 -16.37 -0.33
CA ARG A 24 -8.12 -17.54 -0.98
C ARG A 24 -7.24 -18.31 0.01
N PRO A 25 -7.32 -19.64 0.06
CA PRO A 25 -6.53 -20.45 1.00
C PRO A 25 -5.02 -20.45 0.70
N ASP A 26 -4.62 -20.12 -0.53
CA ASP A 26 -3.23 -20.09 -0.99
C ASP A 26 -2.54 -18.73 -0.73
N THR A 27 -3.30 -17.73 -0.26
CA THR A 27 -2.89 -16.33 -0.24
C THR A 27 -2.83 -15.75 1.16
N LYS A 28 -1.78 -14.98 1.44
CA LYS A 28 -1.75 -14.03 2.56
C LYS A 28 -1.74 -12.60 2.05
N VAL A 29 -2.32 -11.69 2.83
CA VAL A 29 -2.39 -10.26 2.50
C VAL A 29 -1.63 -9.43 3.52
N ILE A 30 -1.00 -8.36 3.06
CA ILE A 30 -0.46 -7.29 3.93
C ILE A 30 -1.04 -5.96 3.44
N ASP A 31 -1.68 -5.24 4.35
CA ASP A 31 -2.26 -3.94 4.08
C ASP A 31 -1.23 -2.83 4.32
N GLU A 32 -0.92 -2.07 3.27
CA GLU A 32 -0.07 -0.88 3.25
C GLU A 32 1.26 -1.00 4.02
N PRO A 33 2.11 -2.00 3.74
CA PRO A 33 3.34 -2.27 4.51
C PRO A 33 4.29 -1.07 4.64
N PHE A 34 4.28 -0.17 3.67
CA PHE A 34 5.19 0.98 3.60
C PHE A 34 4.65 2.25 4.28
N TYR A 35 3.45 2.21 4.86
CA TYR A 35 2.77 3.43 5.32
C TYR A 35 3.50 4.14 6.47
N ALA A 36 3.99 3.41 7.47
CA ALA A 36 4.75 4.03 8.57
C ALA A 36 6.08 4.63 8.10
N HIS A 37 6.78 3.97 7.17
CA HIS A 37 7.99 4.53 6.55
C HIS A 37 7.69 5.85 5.83
N TYR A 38 6.63 5.87 5.01
CA TYR A 38 6.18 7.08 4.32
C TYR A 38 5.85 8.21 5.31
N LEU A 39 5.06 7.94 6.35
CA LEU A 39 4.73 8.94 7.36
C LEU A 39 6.00 9.45 8.06
N TYR A 40 6.89 8.55 8.48
CA TYR A 40 8.11 8.92 9.18
C TYR A 40 9.01 9.82 8.35
N THR A 41 9.30 9.44 7.11
CA THR A 41 10.24 10.14 6.22
C THR A 41 9.71 11.46 5.68
N THR A 42 8.41 11.54 5.37
CA THR A 42 7.81 12.77 4.84
C THR A 42 7.42 13.79 5.91
N GLY A 43 7.24 13.36 7.16
CA GLY A 43 6.81 14.24 8.25
C GLY A 43 5.37 14.75 8.12
N ILE A 44 4.57 14.25 7.18
CA ILE A 44 3.20 14.72 6.93
C ILE A 44 2.31 14.49 8.16
N ASP A 45 1.58 15.53 8.56
CA ASP A 45 0.54 15.39 9.58
C ASP A 45 -0.70 14.75 8.95
N HIS A 46 -1.02 13.54 9.41
CA HIS A 46 -2.12 12.73 8.89
C HIS A 46 -2.89 12.10 10.06
N PRO A 47 -4.24 12.00 9.98
CA PRO A 47 -5.02 11.25 10.95
C PRO A 47 -4.49 9.83 11.16
N GLY A 48 -4.31 9.42 12.41
CA GLY A 48 -3.76 8.09 12.73
C GLY A 48 -2.23 8.00 12.66
N ARG A 49 -1.50 9.10 12.41
CA ARG A 49 -0.03 9.08 12.29
C ARG A 49 0.64 8.44 13.51
N LYS A 50 0.26 8.87 14.71
CA LYS A 50 0.91 8.40 15.95
C LYS A 50 0.67 6.90 16.14
N GLU A 51 -0.54 6.45 15.91
CA GLU A 51 -0.96 5.06 16.02
C GLU A 51 -0.25 4.17 14.99
N THR A 52 -0.12 4.64 13.74
CA THR A 52 0.62 3.94 12.68
C THR A 52 2.10 3.83 13.01
N LEU A 53 2.74 4.93 13.44
CA LEU A 53 4.16 4.93 13.80
C LEU A 53 4.47 4.07 15.04
N MET A 54 3.49 3.84 15.92
CA MET A 54 3.63 2.93 17.06
C MET A 54 3.43 1.46 16.69
N SER A 55 2.60 1.16 15.69
CA SER A 55 2.19 -0.22 15.35
C SER A 55 3.00 -0.84 14.23
N MET A 56 3.67 -0.05 13.40
CA MET A 56 4.38 -0.51 12.20
C MET A 56 5.84 -0.03 12.18
N SER A 57 6.70 -0.76 11.49
CA SER A 57 8.11 -0.38 11.36
C SER A 57 8.30 0.80 10.41
N THR A 58 9.15 1.74 10.78
CA THR A 58 9.59 2.86 9.92
C THR A 58 10.85 2.52 9.12
N ASP A 59 11.51 1.41 9.46
CA ASP A 59 12.74 0.94 8.81
C ASP A 59 12.39 0.09 7.59
N ILE A 60 12.66 0.63 6.40
CA ILE A 60 12.31 -0.02 5.13
C ILE A 60 12.97 -1.39 4.98
N ASN A 61 14.19 -1.57 5.48
CA ASN A 61 14.89 -2.86 5.37
C ASN A 61 14.16 -3.93 6.19
N LYS A 62 13.71 -3.60 7.40
CA LYS A 62 12.89 -4.51 8.21
C LYS A 62 11.56 -4.85 7.55
N VAL A 63 10.93 -3.87 6.89
CA VAL A 63 9.67 -4.10 6.16
C VAL A 63 9.91 -5.06 4.98
N LEU A 64 10.98 -4.84 4.20
CA LEU A 64 11.35 -5.71 3.09
C LEU A 64 11.72 -7.12 3.56
N ASP A 65 12.49 -7.24 4.64
CA ASP A 65 12.83 -8.53 5.25
C ASP A 65 11.58 -9.31 5.65
N ASN A 66 10.59 -8.65 6.25
CA ASN A 66 9.32 -9.27 6.61
C ASN A 66 8.51 -9.72 5.38
N ILE A 67 8.58 -8.97 4.28
CA ILE A 67 7.90 -9.31 3.02
C ILE A 67 8.58 -10.52 2.35
N PHE A 68 9.89 -10.48 2.15
CA PHE A 68 10.61 -11.49 1.39
C PHE A 68 10.80 -12.80 2.16
N ASN A 69 10.78 -12.78 3.49
CA ASN A 69 10.90 -13.99 4.31
C ASN A 69 9.55 -14.64 4.67
N ASN A 70 8.42 -14.17 4.13
CA ASN A 70 7.08 -14.69 4.45
C ASN A 70 6.75 -16.02 3.75
N ASN A 71 7.51 -17.08 4.03
CA ASN A 71 7.44 -18.35 3.30
C ASN A 71 6.23 -19.24 3.63
N ASN A 72 5.21 -18.69 4.29
CA ASN A 72 4.07 -19.43 4.84
C ASN A 72 2.82 -19.35 3.94
N CYS A 73 2.99 -19.06 2.64
CA CYS A 73 1.93 -18.99 1.64
C CYS A 73 2.49 -19.15 0.22
N GLU A 74 1.63 -19.51 -0.73
CA GLU A 74 2.02 -19.56 -2.15
C GLU A 74 2.06 -18.14 -2.75
N ILE A 75 1.08 -17.31 -2.37
CA ILE A 75 0.92 -15.93 -2.83
C ILE A 75 0.93 -14.97 -1.64
N LEU A 76 1.80 -13.97 -1.69
CA LEU A 76 1.77 -12.82 -0.80
C LEU A 76 1.25 -11.61 -1.58
N PHE A 77 0.10 -11.08 -1.19
CA PHE A 77 -0.53 -9.92 -1.81
C PHE A 77 -0.31 -8.68 -0.95
N LEU A 78 0.41 -7.70 -1.47
CA LEU A 78 0.65 -6.41 -0.83
C LEU A 78 -0.31 -5.40 -1.43
N LYS A 79 -1.15 -4.77 -0.59
CA LYS A 79 -1.95 -3.63 -1.02
C LYS A 79 -1.22 -2.35 -0.68
N ASN A 80 -0.90 -1.53 -1.67
CA ASN A 80 -0.21 -0.26 -1.48
C ASN A 80 -0.90 0.91 -2.16
N MET A 81 -0.61 2.10 -1.64
CA MET A 81 -0.85 3.35 -2.34
C MET A 81 0.44 3.84 -3.00
N ALA A 82 0.33 4.47 -4.18
CA ALA A 82 1.49 4.89 -4.96
C ALA A 82 2.43 5.81 -4.16
N HIS A 83 1.90 6.76 -3.39
CA HIS A 83 2.71 7.68 -2.59
C HIS A 83 3.41 7.02 -1.39
N HIS A 84 3.06 5.79 -1.00
CA HIS A 84 3.78 5.09 0.08
C HIS A 84 5.20 4.63 -0.34
N HIS A 85 5.50 4.64 -1.64
CA HIS A 85 6.82 4.28 -2.18
C HIS A 85 7.77 5.49 -2.27
N GLN A 86 7.42 6.62 -1.65
CA GLN A 86 8.31 7.79 -1.59
C GLN A 86 9.45 7.57 -0.59
N GLN A 87 10.57 8.25 -0.81
CA GLN A 87 11.73 8.28 0.09
C GLN A 87 12.40 6.91 0.33
N MET A 88 12.29 5.99 -0.64
CA MET A 88 12.97 4.68 -0.63
C MET A 88 13.51 4.32 -2.01
N ASP A 89 14.48 3.41 -2.04
CA ASP A 89 14.93 2.75 -3.27
C ASP A 89 13.85 1.78 -3.77
N LEU A 90 13.67 1.69 -5.09
CA LEU A 90 12.62 0.91 -5.74
C LEU A 90 13.15 -0.37 -6.41
N ASP A 91 14.45 -0.66 -6.35
CA ASP A 91 15.05 -1.85 -6.97
C ASP A 91 14.38 -3.16 -6.54
N PHE A 92 13.84 -3.21 -5.31
CA PHE A 92 13.12 -4.39 -4.81
C PHE A 92 11.87 -4.74 -5.63
N LEU A 93 11.28 -3.78 -6.36
CA LEU A 93 10.08 -3.98 -7.18
C LEU A 93 10.34 -4.95 -8.33
N GLU A 94 11.59 -5.12 -8.78
CA GLU A 94 11.96 -6.08 -9.83
C GLU A 94 11.69 -7.53 -9.40
N ASN A 95 11.68 -7.78 -8.08
CA ASN A 95 11.44 -9.11 -7.51
C ASN A 95 9.96 -9.41 -7.26
N MET A 96 9.05 -8.55 -7.75
CA MET A 96 7.61 -8.64 -7.50
C MET A 96 6.79 -8.59 -8.79
N THR A 97 5.58 -9.14 -8.76
CA THR A 97 4.57 -8.86 -9.78
C THR A 97 3.86 -7.56 -9.44
N ASN A 98 4.22 -6.47 -10.11
CA ASN A 98 3.61 -5.15 -9.89
C ASN A 98 2.28 -5.03 -10.65
N LEU A 99 1.20 -4.77 -9.91
CA LEU A 99 -0.16 -4.62 -10.44
C LEU A 99 -0.62 -3.17 -10.23
N PHE A 100 -0.74 -2.41 -11.31
CA PHE A 100 -1.26 -1.05 -11.27
C PHE A 100 -2.78 -1.05 -11.39
N LEU A 101 -3.46 -0.67 -10.32
CA LEU A 101 -4.91 -0.44 -10.35
C LEU A 101 -5.14 1.05 -10.60
N VAL A 102 -5.79 1.35 -11.73
CA VAL A 102 -6.08 2.72 -12.17
C VAL A 102 -7.58 2.91 -12.41
N ARG A 103 -8.10 4.10 -12.11
CA ARG A 103 -9.51 4.47 -12.32
C ARG A 103 -9.62 5.60 -13.32
N ASN A 104 -10.76 5.69 -13.98
CA ASN A 104 -11.11 6.90 -14.73
C ASN A 104 -11.08 8.14 -13.79
N PRO A 105 -10.27 9.17 -14.11
CA PRO A 105 -10.10 10.35 -13.25
C PRO A 105 -11.42 11.06 -12.91
N LYS A 106 -12.39 11.12 -13.84
CA LYS A 106 -13.69 11.76 -13.59
C LYS A 106 -14.45 11.09 -12.46
N GLN A 107 -14.45 9.75 -12.43
CA GLN A 107 -15.09 8.98 -11.36
C GLN A 107 -14.32 9.07 -10.04
N LEU A 108 -13.00 9.12 -10.11
CA LEU A 108 -12.14 9.27 -8.94
C LEU A 108 -12.39 10.62 -8.25
N ILE A 109 -12.38 11.71 -9.00
CA ILE A 109 -12.65 13.07 -8.48
C ILE A 109 -14.05 13.14 -7.87
N ALA A 110 -15.07 12.60 -8.56
CA ALA A 110 -16.44 12.59 -8.04
C ALA A 110 -16.54 11.83 -6.70
N SER A 111 -15.87 10.68 -6.55
CA SER A 111 -15.83 9.97 -5.27
C SER A 111 -14.98 10.67 -4.21
N PHE A 112 -13.91 11.34 -4.60
CA PHE A 112 -12.98 12.01 -3.68
C PHE A 112 -13.63 13.27 -3.08
N ALA A 113 -14.37 14.02 -3.89
CA ALA A 113 -15.12 15.21 -3.46
C ALA A 113 -16.22 14.92 -2.42
N GLN A 114 -16.69 13.66 -2.31
CA GLN A 114 -17.64 13.26 -1.26
C GLN A 114 -17.01 13.19 0.13
N VAL A 115 -15.69 13.03 0.21
CA VAL A 115 -14.95 12.80 1.46
C VAL A 115 -14.03 13.96 1.80
N ILE A 116 -13.51 14.66 0.79
CA ILE A 116 -12.65 15.84 0.95
C ILE A 116 -13.37 17.07 0.42
N SER A 117 -13.67 18.00 1.33
CA SER A 117 -14.40 19.24 1.04
C SER A 117 -13.64 20.24 0.16
N SER A 118 -12.31 20.15 0.08
CA SER A 118 -11.47 21.03 -0.76
C SER A 118 -10.22 20.28 -1.26
N PRO A 119 -10.34 19.47 -2.33
CA PRO A 119 -9.20 18.76 -2.89
C PRO A 119 -8.19 19.75 -3.48
N LYS A 120 -6.92 19.63 -3.08
CA LYS A 120 -5.80 20.37 -3.67
C LYS A 120 -4.92 19.40 -4.47
N MET A 121 -4.33 19.87 -5.57
CA MET A 121 -3.19 19.16 -6.16
C MET A 121 -2.02 19.27 -5.19
N GLN A 122 -1.51 18.12 -4.76
CA GLN A 122 -0.23 18.01 -4.06
C GLN A 122 0.88 17.83 -5.07
#